data_AF-A0A962EJV2-F1
#
_entry.id   AF-A0A962EJV2-F1
#
_cell.length_a   1.000
_cell.length_b   1.000
_cell.length_c   1.000
_cell.angle_alpha   90.00
_cell.angle_beta   90.00
_cell.angle_gamma   90.00
#
_symmetry.space_group_name_H-M   'P 1'
#
loop_
_entity.id
_entity.type
_entity.pdbx_description
1 polymer ?
#
loop_
_entity_poly.entity_id
_entity_poly.type
_entity_poly.pdbx_seq_one_letter_code
_entity_poly.pdbx_strand_id
1 'polypeptide(L)' 'MNLPNVVPANPPALRLVSTKAMSREDWLDVRRRGIGASEAAAACGISPYQSPLELWLIKTGRDK' A
#
# COMPACT_ATOMS: atom_id res chain seq x y z
N MET A 1 17.14 -39.21 -16.68
CA MET A 1 15.79 -38.65 -16.51
C MET A 1 15.95 -37.32 -15.79
N ASN A 2 15.88 -36.19 -16.50
CA ASN A 2 16.16 -34.87 -15.93
C ASN A 2 14.83 -34.25 -15.48
N LEU A 3 14.67 -33.96 -14.19
CA LEU A 3 13.47 -33.31 -13.66
C LEU A 3 13.42 -31.85 -14.15
N PRO A 4 12.25 -31.33 -14.55
CA PRO A 4 12.12 -29.93 -14.94
C PRO A 4 12.42 -29.02 -13.74
N ASN A 5 13.23 -27.98 -13.99
CA ASN A 5 13.56 -26.94 -13.02
C ASN A 5 12.28 -26.19 -12.63
N VAL A 6 11.73 -26.50 -11.45
CA VAL A 6 10.55 -25.82 -10.90
C VAL A 6 10.98 -24.45 -10.39
N VAL A 7 10.79 -23.42 -11.20
CA VAL A 7 10.85 -22.03 -10.71
C VAL A 7 9.81 -21.86 -9.60
N PRO A 8 10.18 -21.39 -8.40
CA PRO A 8 9.23 -21.19 -7.32
C PRO A 8 8.18 -20.17 -7.77
N ALA A 9 6.91 -20.57 -7.73
CA ALA A 9 5.75 -19.80 -8.21
C ALA A 9 5.48 -18.49 -7.43
N ASN A 10 6.34 -18.08 -6.51
CA ASN A 10 6.14 -16.91 -5.65
C ASN A 10 7.39 -16.01 -5.62
N PRO A 11 7.47 -14.99 -6.49
CA PRO A 11 8.55 -14.01 -6.41
C PRO A 11 8.45 -13.22 -5.10
N PRO A 12 9.59 -12.75 -4.54
CA PRO A 12 9.57 -11.92 -3.35
C PRO A 12 8.81 -10.62 -3.60
N ALA A 13 8.21 -10.06 -2.54
CA ALA A 13 7.50 -8.79 -2.61
C ALA A 13 8.40 -7.68 -3.17
N LEU A 14 7.86 -6.88 -4.10
CA LEU A 14 8.58 -5.76 -4.70
C LEU A 14 8.83 -4.67 -3.65
N ARG A 15 10.11 -4.37 -3.40
CA ARG A 15 10.50 -3.25 -2.53
C ARG A 15 10.51 -1.95 -3.34
N LEU A 16 9.50 -1.11 -3.14
CA LEU A 16 9.37 0.18 -3.84
C LEU A 16 10.33 1.25 -3.31
N VAL A 17 10.62 1.26 -2.00
CA VAL A 17 11.47 2.28 -1.38
C VAL A 17 12.23 1.75 -0.17
N SER A 18 13.34 2.40 0.19
CA SER A 18 14.06 2.12 1.44
C SER A 18 13.59 3.03 2.58
N THR A 19 13.12 2.45 3.68
CA THR A 19 12.68 3.20 4.86
C THR A 19 13.76 3.42 5.92
N LYS A 20 14.94 2.78 5.80
CA LYS A 20 15.97 2.74 6.87
C LYS A 20 16.54 4.11 7.29
N ALA A 21 16.56 5.09 6.40
CA ALA A 21 17.10 6.43 6.65
C ALA A 21 16.17 7.52 6.07
N MET A 22 14.88 7.21 5.99
CA MET A 22 13.88 8.09 5.41
C MET A 22 13.40 9.09 6.45
N SER A 23 13.26 10.36 6.05
CA SER A 23 12.64 11.37 6.92
C SER A 23 11.16 11.03 7.15
N ARG A 24 10.58 11.62 8.19
CA ARG A 24 9.15 11.41 8.48
C ARG A 24 8.28 11.98 7.36
N GLU A 25 8.68 13.12 6.81
CA GLU A 25 8.01 13.83 5.73
C GLU A 25 8.00 12.99 4.45
N ASP A 26 9.18 12.49 4.05
CA ASP A 26 9.30 11.61 2.88
C ASP A 26 8.49 10.33 3.06
N TRP A 27 8.48 9.77 4.28
CA TRP A 27 7.70 8.59 4.58
C TRP A 27 6.20 8.83 4.44
N LEU A 28 5.70 9.97 4.91
CA LEU A 28 4.30 10.35 4.75
C LEU A 28 3.94 10.54 3.28
N ASP A 29 4.82 11.16 2.50
CA ASP A 29 4.59 11.41 1.08
C ASP A 29 4.59 10.13 0.25
N VAL A 30 5.49 9.18 0.54
CA VAL A 30 5.44 7.86 -0.08
C VAL A 30 4.20 7.09 0.37
N ARG A 31 3.87 7.12 1.66
CA ARG A 31 2.70 6.41 2.22
C ARG A 31 1.38 6.90 1.62
N ARG A 32 1.26 8.19 1.33
CA ARG A 32 0.06 8.77 0.69
C ARG A 32 -0.22 8.20 -0.69
N ARG A 33 0.80 7.70 -1.41
CA ARG A 33 0.67 7.17 -2.77
C ARG A 33 0.04 5.78 -2.87
N GLY A 34 -0.17 5.10 -1.76
CA GLY A 34 -0.76 3.76 -1.73
C GLY A 34 -1.79 3.59 -0.62
N ILE A 35 -2.43 2.42 -0.59
CA ILE A 35 -3.34 2.02 0.48
C ILE A 35 -2.56 1.27 1.56
N GLY A 36 -2.53 1.82 2.77
CA GLY A 36 -1.91 1.20 3.93
C GLY A 36 -2.89 0.31 4.71
N ALA A 37 -2.36 -0.47 5.65
CA ALA A 37 -3.17 -1.35 6.50
C ALA A 37 -4.26 -0.61 7.28
N SER A 38 -4.00 0.63 7.73
CA SER A 38 -4.97 1.49 8.41
C SER A 38 -6.16 1.88 7.53
N GLU A 39 -5.98 1.87 6.22
CA GLU A 39 -6.97 2.33 5.23
C GLU A 39 -7.67 1.15 4.56
N ALA A 40 -7.15 -0.07 4.72
CA ALA A 40 -7.68 -1.27 4.09
C ALA A 40 -9.15 -1.50 4.48
N ALA A 41 -9.53 -1.29 5.76
CA ALA A 41 -10.92 -1.42 6.20
C ALA A 41 -11.85 -0.39 5.53
N ALA A 42 -11.39 0.85 5.36
CA ALA A 42 -12.15 1.90 4.67
C ALA A 42 -12.25 1.62 3.16
N ALA A 43 -11.17 1.14 2.54
CA ALA A 43 -11.16 0.71 1.14
C ALA A 43 -12.12 -0.46 0.89
N CYS A 44 -12.25 -1.39 1.84
CA CYS A 44 -13.21 -2.49 1.80
C CYS A 44 -14.64 -2.09 2.21
N GLY A 45 -14.89 -0.85 2.62
CA GLY A 45 -16.21 -0.38 3.05
C GLY A 45 -16.72 -0.95 4.38
N ILE A 46 -15.82 -1.47 5.22
CA ILE A 46 -16.16 -2.08 6.52
C ILE A 46 -15.67 -1.26 7.72
N SER A 47 -15.04 -0.11 7.48
CA SER A 47 -14.58 0.79 8.55
C SER A 47 -15.76 1.57 9.13
N PRO A 48 -15.93 1.62 10.46
CA PRO A 48 -16.92 2.49 11.10
C PRO A 48 -16.46 3.94 11.19
N TYR A 49 -15.19 4.24 10.87
CA TYR A 49 -14.59 5.57 11.09
C TYR A 49 -14.39 6.37 9.81
N GLN A 50 -14.41 5.73 8.64
CA GLN A 50 -14.12 6.39 7.36
C GLN A 50 -14.81 5.66 6.21
N SER A 51 -15.48 6.41 5.34
CA SER A 51 -16.12 5.87 4.15
C SER A 51 -15.13 5.65 3.00
N PRO A 52 -15.40 4.72 2.05
CA PRO A 52 -14.57 4.56 0.85
C PRO A 52 -14.41 5.85 0.03
N LEU A 53 -15.46 6.66 -0.06
CA LEU A 53 -15.43 7.94 -0.78
C LEU A 53 -14.52 8.96 -0.09
N GLU A 54 -14.61 9.07 1.23
CA GLU A 54 -13.74 9.97 2.01
C GLU A 54 -12.26 9.59 1.86
N LEU A 55 -11.95 8.28 1.93
CA LEU A 55 -10.61 7.79 1.65
C LEU A 55 -10.15 8.18 0.23
N TRP A 56 -11.02 8.04 -0.78
CA TRP A 56 -10.70 8.45 -2.15
C TRP A 56 -10.44 9.95 -2.29
N LEU A 57 -11.24 10.79 -1.62
CA LEU A 57 -11.02 12.24 -1.60
C LEU A 57 -9.63 12.56 -1.06
N ILE A 58 -9.27 11.99 0.10
CA ILE A 58 -7.96 12.19 0.74
C ILE A 58 -6.81 11.71 -0.15
N LYS A 59 -6.92 10.48 -0.69
CA LYS A 59 -5.83 9.86 -1.48
C LYS A 59 -5.60 10.53 -2.81
N THR A 60 -6.59 11.27 -3.29
CA THR A 60 -6.50 11.97 -4.57
C THR A 60 -6.43 13.49 -4.43
N GLY A 61 -6.30 14.00 -3.20
CA GLY A 61 -6.15 15.43 -2.89
C GLY A 61 -7.39 16.28 -3.16
N ARG A 62 -8.59 15.68 -3.04
CA ARG A 62 -9.91 16.31 -3.25
C ARG A 62 -10.65 16.59 -1.93
N ASP A 63 -9.97 16.43 -0.80
CA ASP A 63 -10.46 16.70 0.55
C ASP A 63 -10.28 18.16 0.99
N LYS A 64 -9.81 19.03 0.09
CA LYS A 64 -9.57 20.46 0.33
C LYS A 64 -10.52 21.35 -0.44
#